data_AF-A0A6G3SUP8-F1
#
_entry.id   AF-A0A6G3SUP8-F1
#
_cell.length_a   1.000
_cell.length_b   1.000
_cell.length_c   1.000
_cell.angle_alpha   90.00
_cell.angle_beta   90.00
_cell.angle_gamma   90.00
#
_symmetry.space_group_name_H-M   'P 1'
#
loop_
_entity.id
_entity.type
_entity.pdbx_description
1 polymer ?
#
loop_
_entity_poly.entity_id
_entity_poly.type
_entity_poly.pdbx_seq_one_letter_code
_entity_poly.pdbx_strand_id
1 'polypeptide(L)'
;VTGPLGDPVTAAYALRGSTAVVEMAEASGLQHLPDGVFAPLTATTYGSGELLLAALEAGATTIVFGVGGSATTDGGAGMLAALGARFLDADGKPVGPGGGPLAELAEADLSGLDPRLADIDLVLASDVDNPLTGPKGAPEVYGRQKGASEEDIAVLDAALAHYASILGPDTA
;
A
#
# COMPACT_ATOMS: atom_id res chain seq x y z
N VAL A 1 -5.30 -4.93 -12.99
CA VAL A 1 -4.46 -5.03 -11.77
C VAL A 1 -5.27 -5.68 -10.67
N THR A 2 -4.63 -6.07 -9.58
CA THR A 2 -5.25 -6.69 -8.40
C THR A 2 -6.01 -5.64 -7.60
N GLY A 3 -7.32 -5.82 -7.43
CA GLY A 3 -8.15 -4.94 -6.62
C GLY A 3 -7.88 -5.09 -5.12
N PRO A 4 -8.51 -4.26 -4.27
CA PRO A 4 -8.27 -4.27 -2.83
C PRO A 4 -8.65 -5.61 -2.17
N LEU A 5 -9.61 -6.36 -2.73
CA LEU A 5 -10.03 -7.68 -2.24
C LEU A 5 -9.32 -8.87 -2.91
N GLY A 6 -8.35 -8.60 -3.79
CA GLY A 6 -7.64 -9.64 -4.57
C GLY A 6 -8.26 -9.94 -5.94
N ASP A 7 -9.51 -9.56 -6.17
CA ASP A 7 -10.17 -9.70 -7.48
C ASP A 7 -9.61 -8.71 -8.51
N PRO A 8 -9.52 -9.07 -9.80
CA PRO A 8 -9.00 -8.19 -10.82
C PRO A 8 -9.91 -6.98 -11.06
N VAL A 9 -9.30 -5.79 -11.15
CA VAL A 9 -9.96 -4.54 -11.53
C VAL A 9 -9.30 -3.91 -12.76
N THR A 10 -10.10 -3.17 -13.53
CA THR A 10 -9.58 -2.23 -14.53
C THR A 10 -9.18 -0.95 -13.83
N ALA A 11 -7.97 -0.49 -14.11
CA ALA A 11 -7.39 0.70 -13.52
C ALA A 11 -6.63 1.47 -14.59
N ALA A 12 -6.57 2.78 -14.49
CA ALA A 12 -5.88 3.64 -15.44
C ALA A 12 -4.86 4.55 -14.76
N TYR A 13 -3.94 5.08 -15.56
CA TYR A 13 -3.07 6.19 -15.20
C TYR A 13 -2.92 7.12 -16.40
N ALA A 14 -2.58 8.38 -16.16
CA ALA A 14 -2.29 9.33 -17.22
C ALA A 14 -0.78 9.38 -17.48
N LEU A 15 -0.38 9.46 -18.75
CA LEU A 15 1.02 9.62 -19.15
C LEU A 15 1.16 10.79 -20.11
N ARG A 16 2.09 11.70 -19.81
CA ARG A 16 2.45 12.82 -20.69
C ARG A 16 3.97 12.95 -20.77
N GLY A 17 4.55 12.63 -21.93
CA GLY A 17 6.00 12.53 -22.04
C GLY A 17 6.50 11.42 -21.12
N SER A 18 7.43 11.75 -20.22
CA SER A 18 7.95 10.83 -19.20
C SER A 18 7.31 11.03 -17.81
N THR A 19 6.25 11.82 -17.69
CA THR A 19 5.53 12.02 -16.43
C THR A 19 4.24 11.23 -16.40
N ALA A 20 4.13 10.30 -15.45
CA ALA A 20 2.89 9.58 -15.15
C ALA A 20 2.18 10.21 -13.94
N VAL A 21 0.86 10.26 -13.98
CA VAL A 21 0.00 10.58 -12.83
C VAL A 21 -0.79 9.34 -12.50
N VAL A 22 -0.56 8.80 -11.31
CA VAL A 22 -1.12 7.54 -10.83
C VAL A 22 -1.90 7.83 -9.56
N GLU A 23 -3.17 7.46 -9.50
CA GLU A 23 -3.97 7.55 -8.29
C GLU A 23 -4.13 6.16 -7.70
N MET A 24 -3.80 5.98 -6.41
CA MET A 24 -3.92 4.66 -5.78
C MET A 24 -5.37 4.15 -5.78
N ALA A 25 -6.35 5.05 -5.75
CA ALA A 25 -7.77 4.71 -5.76
C ALA A 25 -8.19 3.95 -7.02
N GLU A 26 -7.47 4.15 -8.15
CA GLU A 26 -7.73 3.43 -9.40
C GLU A 26 -7.52 1.92 -9.27
N ALA A 27 -6.65 1.46 -8.37
CA ALA A 27 -6.43 0.04 -8.12
C ALA A 27 -6.94 -0.43 -6.75
N SER A 28 -6.74 0.41 -5.72
CA SER A 28 -6.89 0.04 -4.31
C SER A 28 -7.89 0.93 -3.57
N GLY A 29 -8.78 1.60 -4.31
CA GLY A 29 -9.76 2.54 -3.77
C GLY A 29 -11.03 1.90 -3.20
N LEU A 30 -11.70 2.65 -2.30
CA LEU A 30 -13.01 2.29 -1.75
C LEU A 30 -14.07 2.05 -2.83
N GLN A 31 -13.95 2.72 -3.98
CA GLN A 31 -14.85 2.57 -5.14
C GLN A 31 -14.89 1.16 -5.75
N HIS A 32 -13.88 0.33 -5.48
CA HIS A 32 -13.82 -1.06 -5.94
C HIS A 32 -14.48 -2.05 -4.98
N LEU A 33 -14.88 -1.59 -3.79
CA LEU A 33 -15.57 -2.43 -2.82
C LEU A 33 -17.06 -2.53 -3.18
N PRO A 34 -17.65 -3.73 -3.18
CA PRO A 34 -19.11 -3.87 -3.21
C PRO A 34 -19.76 -3.17 -2.00
N ASP A 35 -21.00 -2.72 -2.17
CA ASP A 35 -21.75 -2.04 -1.12
C ASP A 35 -21.77 -2.84 0.20
N GLY A 36 -21.29 -2.22 1.28
CA GLY A 36 -21.26 -2.81 2.62
C GLY A 36 -20.19 -3.90 2.81
N VAL A 37 -19.35 -4.17 1.82
CA VAL A 37 -18.24 -5.11 1.92
C VAL A 37 -16.96 -4.36 2.23
N PHE A 38 -16.35 -4.68 3.36
CA PHE A 38 -15.07 -4.12 3.78
C PHE A 38 -14.12 -5.23 4.20
N ALA A 39 -12.83 -4.96 4.07
CA ALA A 39 -11.75 -5.87 4.43
C ALA A 39 -10.64 -5.10 5.15
N PRO A 40 -10.94 -4.44 6.29
CA PRO A 40 -10.02 -3.49 6.93
C PRO A 40 -8.65 -4.09 7.27
N LEU A 41 -8.62 -5.39 7.62
CA LEU A 41 -7.40 -6.11 7.94
C LEU A 41 -6.67 -6.70 6.73
N THR A 42 -7.38 -7.03 5.65
CA THR A 42 -6.86 -7.86 4.55
C THR A 42 -6.81 -7.15 3.20
N ALA A 43 -7.39 -5.95 3.07
CA ALA A 43 -7.39 -5.19 1.84
C ALA A 43 -5.96 -4.77 1.44
N THR A 44 -5.61 -4.99 0.17
CA THR A 44 -4.22 -4.87 -0.31
C THR A 44 -3.99 -3.73 -1.29
N THR A 45 -2.80 -3.12 -1.21
CA THR A 45 -2.31 -2.13 -2.18
C THR A 45 -1.58 -2.75 -3.38
N TYR A 46 -1.58 -4.07 -3.53
CA TYR A 46 -0.82 -4.77 -4.58
C TYR A 46 -1.05 -4.21 -5.99
N GLY A 47 -2.31 -3.97 -6.38
CA GLY A 47 -2.60 -3.38 -7.69
C GLY A 47 -2.10 -1.96 -7.89
N SER A 48 -1.89 -1.18 -6.82
CA SER A 48 -1.24 0.12 -6.93
C SER A 48 0.23 -0.05 -7.35
N GLY A 49 0.92 -1.06 -6.82
CA GLY A 49 2.28 -1.40 -7.26
C GLY A 49 2.32 -1.89 -8.71
N GLU A 50 1.33 -2.68 -9.15
CA GLU A 50 1.20 -3.06 -10.55
C GLU A 50 0.97 -1.86 -11.48
N LEU A 51 0.21 -0.84 -11.05
CA LEU A 51 0.05 0.40 -11.82
C LEU A 51 1.36 1.19 -11.92
N LEU A 52 2.13 1.26 -10.82
CA LEU A 52 3.44 1.91 -10.83
C LEU A 52 4.39 1.19 -11.79
N LEU A 53 4.43 -0.15 -11.77
CA LEU A 53 5.19 -0.94 -12.73
C LEU A 53 4.77 -0.65 -14.17
N ALA A 54 3.47 -0.61 -14.46
CA ALA A 54 2.96 -0.31 -15.78
C ALA A 54 3.38 1.10 -16.26
N ALA A 55 3.42 2.09 -15.37
CA ALA A 55 3.92 3.43 -15.68
C ALA A 55 5.44 3.43 -15.97
N LEU A 56 6.23 2.70 -15.17
CA LEU A 56 7.67 2.52 -15.40
C LEU A 56 7.96 1.81 -16.74
N GLU A 57 7.17 0.79 -17.08
CA GLU A 57 7.26 0.08 -18.37
C GLU A 57 6.93 0.98 -19.56
N ALA A 58 6.02 1.94 -19.37
CA ALA A 58 5.72 2.95 -20.39
C ALA A 58 6.78 4.06 -20.50
N GLY A 59 7.87 3.98 -19.73
CA GLY A 59 9.00 4.90 -19.78
C GLY A 59 8.84 6.15 -18.92
N ALA A 60 7.98 6.10 -17.90
CA ALA A 60 7.89 7.19 -16.93
C ALA A 60 9.19 7.33 -16.14
N THR A 61 9.74 8.55 -16.10
CA THR A 61 10.88 8.93 -15.24
C THR A 61 10.45 9.82 -14.08
N THR A 62 9.21 10.31 -14.12
CA THR A 62 8.56 11.05 -13.03
C THR A 62 7.20 10.43 -12.80
N ILE A 63 6.88 10.09 -11.55
CA ILE A 63 5.57 9.58 -11.15
C ILE A 63 5.01 10.51 -10.08
N VAL A 64 3.86 11.12 -10.35
CA VAL A 64 3.05 11.79 -9.33
C VAL A 64 2.05 10.77 -8.81
N PHE A 65 2.21 10.35 -7.56
CA PHE A 65 1.39 9.33 -6.92
C PHE A 65 0.41 9.96 -5.93
N GLY A 66 -0.88 9.90 -6.24
CA GLY A 66 -1.97 10.40 -5.39
C GLY A 66 -2.43 9.33 -4.40
N VAL A 67 -2.34 9.64 -3.10
CA VAL A 67 -2.72 8.73 -1.99
C VAL A 67 -4.02 9.17 -1.32
N GLY A 68 -5.11 9.18 -2.07
CA GLY A 68 -6.45 9.47 -1.58
C GLY A 68 -7.42 8.31 -1.83
N GLY A 69 -8.52 8.26 -1.07
CA GLY A 69 -9.66 7.37 -1.37
C GLY A 69 -9.40 5.86 -1.22
N SER A 70 -8.38 5.45 -0.48
CA SER A 70 -7.98 4.04 -0.36
C SER A 70 -8.93 3.18 0.47
N ALA A 71 -9.07 1.92 0.09
CA ALA A 71 -9.75 0.87 0.84
C ALA A 71 -8.84 0.19 1.88
N THR A 72 -7.55 0.50 1.88
CA THR A 72 -6.49 -0.33 2.48
C THR A 72 -5.85 0.34 3.69
N THR A 73 -5.36 -0.48 4.63
CA THR A 73 -4.53 -0.03 5.77
C THR A 73 -3.35 -1.00 5.95
N ASP A 74 -2.63 -1.27 4.86
CA ASP A 74 -1.53 -2.25 4.80
C ASP A 74 -0.14 -1.62 4.82
N GLY A 75 -0.04 -0.32 5.14
CA GLY A 75 1.23 0.42 5.15
C GLY A 75 1.91 0.50 3.77
N GLY A 76 1.23 0.17 2.67
CA GLY A 76 1.84 0.06 1.35
C GLY A 76 2.61 -1.26 1.13
N ALA A 77 2.50 -2.24 2.03
CA ALA A 77 3.20 -3.52 1.91
C ALA A 77 2.80 -4.27 0.64
N GLY A 78 1.51 -4.28 0.27
CA GLY A 78 1.06 -4.88 -1.00
C GLY A 78 1.72 -4.22 -2.21
N MET A 79 1.74 -2.89 -2.26
CA MET A 79 2.37 -2.11 -3.33
C MET A 79 3.87 -2.41 -3.44
N LEU A 80 4.60 -2.43 -2.32
CA LEU A 80 6.02 -2.76 -2.31
C LEU A 80 6.28 -4.21 -2.73
N ALA A 81 5.41 -5.14 -2.35
CA ALA A 81 5.50 -6.54 -2.77
C ALA A 81 5.34 -6.68 -4.29
N ALA A 82 4.38 -5.98 -4.90
CA ALA A 82 4.23 -5.95 -6.35
C ALA A 82 5.47 -5.35 -7.03
N LEU A 83 6.12 -4.38 -6.40
CA LEU A 83 7.37 -3.77 -6.87
C LEU A 83 8.63 -4.64 -6.63
N GLY A 84 8.50 -5.82 -6.01
CA GLY A 84 9.58 -6.80 -5.86
C GLY A 84 10.12 -6.98 -4.44
N ALA A 85 9.59 -6.25 -3.44
CA ALA A 85 9.90 -6.53 -2.04
C ALA A 85 9.32 -7.87 -1.58
N ARG A 86 9.91 -8.47 -0.55
CA ARG A 86 9.40 -9.69 0.09
C ARG A 86 9.18 -9.44 1.58
N PHE A 87 7.98 -9.74 2.06
CA PHE A 87 7.60 -9.64 3.46
C PHE A 87 7.33 -11.05 3.96
N LEU A 88 8.19 -11.54 4.86
CA LEU A 88 8.24 -12.96 5.24
C LEU A 88 7.94 -13.15 6.73
N ASP A 89 7.22 -14.21 7.05
CA ASP A 89 7.00 -14.68 8.41
C ASP A 89 8.23 -15.41 8.99
N ALA A 90 8.13 -15.88 10.24
CA ALA A 90 9.23 -16.58 10.91
C ALA A 90 9.61 -17.93 10.28
N ASP A 91 8.73 -18.52 9.45
CA ASP A 91 9.01 -19.73 8.67
C ASP A 91 9.65 -19.41 7.30
N GLY A 92 9.83 -18.13 6.96
CA GLY A 92 10.31 -17.68 5.66
C GLY A 92 9.25 -17.73 4.54
N LYS A 93 7.95 -17.77 4.89
CA LYS A 93 6.84 -17.73 3.92
C LYS A 93 6.31 -16.31 3.78
N PRO A 94 5.75 -15.94 2.62
CA PRO A 94 5.11 -14.63 2.46
C PRO A 94 3.97 -14.41 3.45
N VAL A 95 3.94 -13.25 4.10
CA VAL A 95 2.80 -12.83 4.91
C VAL A 95 1.57 -12.60 4.03
N GLY A 96 0.38 -12.76 4.62
CA GLY A 96 -0.89 -12.52 3.92
C GLY A 96 -1.07 -11.06 3.48
N PRO A 97 -2.01 -10.79 2.57
CA PRO A 97 -2.34 -9.42 2.14
C PRO A 97 -2.99 -8.60 3.28
N GLY A 98 -2.79 -7.29 3.24
CA GLY A 98 -3.40 -6.35 4.17
C GLY A 98 -2.53 -6.01 5.38
N GLY A 99 -3.06 -5.15 6.25
CA GLY A 99 -2.33 -4.67 7.44
C GLY A 99 -2.34 -5.64 8.62
N GLY A 100 -3.37 -6.47 8.75
CA GLY A 100 -3.48 -7.43 9.85
C GLY A 100 -2.33 -8.45 9.86
N PRO A 101 -2.07 -9.16 8.74
CA PRO A 101 -0.99 -10.14 8.67
C PRO A 101 0.42 -9.57 8.89
N LEU A 102 0.62 -8.25 8.81
CA LEU A 102 1.91 -7.64 9.13
C LEU A 102 2.32 -7.86 10.59
N ALA A 103 1.39 -8.21 11.49
CA ALA A 103 1.72 -8.64 12.85
C ALA A 103 2.62 -9.89 12.90
N GLU A 104 2.62 -10.71 11.84
CA GLU A 104 3.42 -11.93 11.73
C GLU A 104 4.76 -11.71 11.00
N LEU A 105 5.02 -10.49 10.53
CA LEU A 105 6.23 -10.16 9.78
C LEU A 105 7.49 -10.40 10.61
N ALA A 106 8.40 -11.22 10.12
CA ALA A 106 9.71 -11.43 10.73
C ALA A 106 10.84 -10.77 9.95
N GLU A 107 10.72 -10.69 8.62
CA GLU A 107 11.75 -10.16 7.74
C GLU A 107 11.14 -9.36 6.57
N ALA A 108 11.75 -8.22 6.26
CA ALA A 108 11.47 -7.46 5.04
C ALA A 108 12.73 -7.42 4.18
N ASP A 109 12.67 -8.05 3.00
CA ASP A 109 13.73 -8.01 2.00
C ASP A 109 13.34 -7.06 0.87
N LEU A 110 14.02 -5.92 0.80
CA LEU A 110 13.83 -4.89 -0.20
C LEU A 110 14.82 -4.99 -1.37
N SER A 111 15.74 -5.96 -1.37
CA SER A 111 16.78 -6.08 -2.41
C SER A 111 16.23 -6.43 -3.79
N GLY A 112 15.00 -6.95 -3.84
CA GLY A 112 14.28 -7.28 -5.06
C GLY A 112 13.45 -6.14 -5.66
N LEU A 113 13.43 -4.95 -5.03
CA LEU A 113 12.69 -3.81 -5.55
C LEU A 113 13.13 -3.45 -6.98
N ASP A 114 12.17 -3.08 -7.82
CA ASP A 114 12.43 -2.70 -9.21
C ASP A 114 13.53 -1.63 -9.27
N PRO A 115 14.67 -1.91 -9.93
CA PRO A 115 15.84 -1.04 -9.87
C PRO A 115 15.57 0.34 -10.49
N ARG A 116 14.57 0.47 -11.37
CA ARG A 116 14.19 1.76 -11.96
C ARG A 116 13.69 2.74 -10.91
N LEU A 117 13.19 2.26 -9.76
CA LEU A 117 12.74 3.13 -8.66
C LEU A 117 13.85 4.04 -8.13
N ALA A 118 15.11 3.62 -8.23
CA ALA A 118 16.26 4.43 -7.80
C ALA A 118 16.56 5.61 -8.74
N ASP A 119 16.07 5.55 -9.99
CA ASP A 119 16.41 6.49 -11.06
C ASP A 119 15.25 7.41 -11.46
N ILE A 120 14.10 7.34 -10.75
CA ILE A 120 12.91 8.16 -11.04
C ILE A 120 12.63 9.20 -9.96
N ASP A 121 11.96 10.28 -10.37
CA ASP A 121 11.34 11.24 -9.46
C ASP A 121 9.96 10.74 -9.03
N LEU A 122 9.84 10.18 -7.83
CA LEU A 122 8.56 9.80 -7.23
C LEU A 122 8.04 10.94 -6.33
N VAL A 123 6.95 11.58 -6.74
CA VAL A 123 6.31 12.68 -6.02
C VAL A 123 5.03 12.17 -5.37
N LEU A 124 4.98 12.18 -4.04
CA LEU A 124 3.77 11.86 -3.29
C LEU A 124 2.86 13.08 -3.22
N ALA A 125 1.66 12.98 -3.79
CA ALA A 125 0.59 13.96 -3.61
C ALA A 125 -0.28 13.53 -2.42
N SER A 126 -0.02 14.14 -1.26
CA SER A 126 -0.77 13.97 -0.01
C SER A 126 -1.25 15.33 0.49
N ASP A 127 -2.45 15.38 1.05
CA ASP A 127 -3.07 16.56 1.68
C ASP A 127 -3.12 16.44 3.21
N VAL A 128 -2.48 15.42 3.80
CA VAL A 128 -2.52 15.10 5.22
C VAL A 128 -1.13 14.77 5.79
N ASP A 129 -0.95 15.11 7.07
CA ASP A 129 0.31 14.93 7.84
C ASP A 129 0.19 13.82 8.92
N ASN A 130 -0.77 12.91 8.76
CA ASN A 130 -0.98 11.84 9.75
C ASN A 130 0.18 10.85 9.75
N PRO A 131 0.75 10.52 10.93
CA PRO A 131 1.77 9.49 11.03
C PRO A 131 1.22 8.11 10.70
N LEU A 132 2.12 7.13 10.56
CA LEU A 132 1.72 5.74 10.31
C LEU A 132 0.87 5.17 11.45
N THR A 133 1.22 5.46 12.71
CA THR A 133 0.60 4.86 13.92
C THR A 133 0.33 5.89 15.03
N GLY A 134 -0.37 5.44 16.08
CA GLY A 134 -0.69 6.18 17.28
C GLY A 134 -2.05 6.90 17.22
N PRO A 135 -2.33 7.81 18.18
CA PRO A 135 -3.65 8.45 18.32
C PRO A 135 -4.06 9.36 17.14
N LYS A 136 -3.12 9.68 16.26
CA LYS A 136 -3.36 10.40 14.99
C LYS A 136 -2.94 9.58 13.78
N GLY A 137 -2.64 8.30 13.99
CA GLY A 137 -2.13 7.37 12.99
C GLY A 137 -3.16 7.03 11.93
N ALA A 138 -2.69 6.41 10.86
CA ALA A 138 -3.55 6.04 9.75
C ALA A 138 -4.73 5.13 10.16
N PRO A 139 -4.56 4.09 11.01
CA PRO A 139 -5.68 3.27 11.48
C PRO A 139 -6.71 4.06 12.28
N GLU A 140 -6.28 4.90 13.23
CA GLU A 140 -7.18 5.65 14.11
C GLU A 140 -8.03 6.67 13.33
N VAL A 141 -7.40 7.38 12.38
CA VAL A 141 -8.06 8.47 11.65
C VAL A 141 -8.89 7.96 10.47
N TYR A 142 -8.40 6.95 9.76
CA TYR A 142 -8.99 6.50 8.49
C TYR A 142 -9.59 5.09 8.54
N GLY A 143 -9.39 4.32 9.61
CA GLY A 143 -9.86 2.94 9.69
C GLY A 143 -11.39 2.82 9.65
N ARG A 144 -12.10 3.69 10.38
CA ARG A 144 -13.58 3.61 10.52
C ARG A 144 -14.31 3.77 9.17
N GLN A 145 -13.85 4.68 8.30
CA GLN A 145 -14.41 4.83 6.96
C GLN A 145 -14.07 3.67 6.01
N LYS A 146 -13.09 2.83 6.37
CA LYS A 146 -12.70 1.59 5.66
C LYS A 146 -13.32 0.34 6.29
N GLY A 147 -14.28 0.51 7.20
CA GLY A 147 -15.00 -0.59 7.86
C GLY A 147 -14.29 -1.20 9.07
N ALA A 148 -13.22 -0.59 9.58
CA ALA A 148 -12.53 -1.08 10.78
C ALA A 148 -13.35 -0.80 12.05
N SER A 149 -13.52 -1.83 12.88
CA SER A 149 -13.98 -1.70 14.26
C SER A 149 -12.85 -1.14 15.16
N GLU A 150 -13.18 -0.81 16.42
CA GLU A 150 -12.15 -0.40 17.40
C GLU A 150 -11.10 -1.50 17.66
N GLU A 151 -11.51 -2.78 17.57
CA GLU A 151 -10.59 -3.91 17.69
C GLU A 151 -9.67 -4.00 16.47
N ASP A 152 -10.23 -3.85 15.26
CA ASP A 152 -9.43 -3.83 14.02
C ASP A 152 -8.43 -2.67 14.02
N ILE A 153 -8.83 -1.49 14.50
CA ILE A 153 -7.95 -0.32 14.62
C ILE A 153 -6.77 -0.63 15.53
N ALA A 154 -7.02 -1.24 16.70
CA ALA A 154 -5.95 -1.62 17.63
C ALA A 154 -4.99 -2.66 17.02
N VAL A 155 -5.53 -3.64 16.29
CA VAL A 155 -4.73 -4.65 15.56
C VAL A 155 -3.87 -4.00 14.49
N LEU A 156 -4.46 -3.14 13.65
CA LEU A 156 -3.77 -2.44 12.57
C LEU A 156 -2.68 -1.51 13.10
N ASP A 157 -2.95 -0.76 14.16
CA ASP A 157 -1.97 0.15 14.75
C ASP A 157 -0.76 -0.60 15.29
N ALA A 158 -0.99 -1.71 16.02
CA ALA A 158 0.07 -2.56 16.51
C ALA A 158 0.86 -3.25 15.37
N ALA A 159 0.16 -3.76 14.35
CA ALA A 159 0.79 -4.41 13.20
C ALA A 159 1.64 -3.44 12.38
N LEU A 160 1.17 -2.20 12.17
CA LEU A 160 1.94 -1.16 11.47
C LEU A 160 3.11 -0.63 12.30
N ALA A 161 2.99 -0.60 13.64
CA ALA A 161 4.10 -0.24 14.51
C ALA A 161 5.20 -1.31 14.44
N HIS A 162 4.80 -2.59 14.44
CA HIS A 162 5.70 -3.71 14.24
C HIS A 162 6.35 -3.66 12.85
N TYR A 163 5.56 -3.45 11.79
CA TYR A 163 6.04 -3.28 10.41
C TYR A 163 7.14 -2.22 10.30
N ALA A 164 6.88 -1.02 10.85
CA ALA A 164 7.87 0.06 10.86
C ALA A 164 9.15 -0.30 11.64
N SER A 165 9.02 -1.06 12.73
CA SER A 165 10.18 -1.51 13.51
C SER A 165 11.07 -2.48 12.75
N ILE A 166 10.50 -3.31 11.87
CA ILE A 166 11.23 -4.25 11.00
C ILE A 166 11.93 -3.51 9.86
N LEU A 167 11.27 -2.51 9.25
CA LEU A 167 11.87 -1.72 8.17
C LEU A 167 12.99 -0.78 8.64
N GLY A 168 12.92 -0.33 9.90
CA GLY A 168 13.94 0.51 10.53
C GLY A 168 13.83 1.99 10.21
N PRO A 169 14.58 2.85 10.93
CA PRO A 169 14.45 4.31 10.90
C PRO A 169 14.84 4.98 9.58
N ASP A 170 15.54 4.28 8.68
CA ASP A 170 15.93 4.81 7.36
C ASP A 170 14.79 4.73 6.31
N THR A 171 13.61 4.26 6.72
CA THR A 171 12.43 4.08 5.84
C THR A 171 11.20 4.88 6.28
N ALA A 172 11.31 5.71 7.32
CA ALA A 172 10.24 6.54 7.87
C ALA A 172 10.45 8.03 7.61
#